data_AF-A0A4Y2SBH6-F1
#
_entry.id   AF-A0A4Y2SBH6-F1
#
_cell.length_a   1.000
_cell.length_b   1.000
_cell.length_c   1.000
_cell.angle_alpha   90.00
_cell.angle_beta   90.00
_cell.angle_gamma   90.00
#
_symmetry.space_group_name_H-M   'P 1'
#
loop_
_entity.id
_entity.type
_entity.pdbx_description
1 polymer ?
#
loop_
_entity_poly.entity_id
_entity_poly.type
_entity_poly.pdbx_seq_one_letter_code
_entity_poly.pdbx_strand_id
1 'polypeptide(L)'
;MHGYEEMGHMEEEKEEHEPEIPYYIPHQVNTYELNTVTYGTTSAQYLATRTPKQIITDKGGKFPLAAPVVETDFYVDDLVTGVNNEATAVELQRQLIKLFDAGGMKLHKWSSNTRRLGFCFDKDKENIKTLGLKWN
;
A
#
# COMPACT_ATOMS: atom_id res chain seq x y z
N MET A 1 -16.71 0.19 4.98
CA MET A 1 -16.53 -0.78 6.06
C MET A 1 -16.60 -2.21 5.53
N HIS A 2 -17.66 -2.62 4.82
CA HIS A 2 -17.73 -3.97 4.19
C HIS A 2 -16.52 -4.41 3.35
N GLY A 3 -15.88 -3.50 2.60
CA GLY A 3 -14.69 -3.86 1.82
C GLY A 3 -13.46 -4.28 2.66
N TYR A 4 -13.40 -3.91 3.94
CA TYR A 4 -12.27 -4.29 4.83
C TYR A 4 -12.47 -5.69 5.43
N GLU A 5 -13.71 -6.09 5.70
CA GLU A 5 -14.08 -7.44 6.15
C GLU A 5 -13.84 -8.46 5.02
N GLU A 6 -14.27 -8.16 3.79
CA GLU A 6 -14.09 -9.06 2.63
C GLU A 6 -12.61 -9.31 2.26
N MET A 7 -11.72 -8.35 2.57
CA MET A 7 -10.28 -8.50 2.37
C MET A 7 -9.56 -9.16 3.57
N GLY A 8 -10.30 -9.52 4.64
CA GLY A 8 -9.73 -10.12 5.86
C GLY A 8 -8.89 -9.16 6.70
N HIS A 9 -9.03 -7.85 6.48
CA HIS A 9 -8.27 -6.82 7.20
C HIS A 9 -8.90 -6.44 8.54
N MET A 10 -10.09 -6.97 8.85
CA MET A 10 -10.85 -6.69 10.05
C MET A 10 -11.70 -7.91 10.43
N GLU A 11 -11.75 -8.25 11.72
CA GLU A 11 -12.58 -9.32 12.28
C GLU A 11 -13.48 -8.78 13.39
N GLU A 12 -14.72 -9.29 13.48
CA GLU A 12 -15.68 -8.90 14.52
C GLU A 12 -15.39 -9.65 15.82
N GLU A 13 -15.18 -8.92 16.91
CA GLU A 13 -15.11 -9.51 18.24
C GLU A 13 -16.52 -9.78 18.76
N LYS A 14 -16.81 -11.03 19.09
CA LYS A 14 -18.07 -11.41 19.73
C LYS A 14 -17.92 -11.30 21.24
N GLU A 15 -18.62 -10.35 21.84
CA GLU A 15 -18.67 -10.21 23.28
C GLU A 15 -19.50 -11.38 23.88
N GLU A 16 -18.86 -12.26 24.65
CA GLU A 16 -19.50 -13.48 25.18
C GLU A 16 -20.48 -13.21 26.34
N HIS A 17 -20.44 -12.02 26.95
CA HIS A 17 -21.24 -11.72 28.15
C HIS A 17 -21.67 -10.26 28.23
N GLU A 18 -22.96 -10.00 28.00
CA GLU A 18 -23.57 -8.69 28.23
C GLU A 18 -23.83 -8.47 29.74
N PRO A 19 -23.59 -7.26 30.28
CA PRO A 19 -23.86 -6.94 31.68
C PRO A 19 -25.37 -6.78 31.96
N GLU A 20 -25.87 -7.44 33.01
CA GLU A 20 -27.26 -7.25 33.49
C GLU A 20 -27.42 -5.89 34.20
N ILE A 21 -27.89 -4.87 33.49
CA ILE A 21 -28.20 -3.55 34.07
C ILE A 21 -29.62 -3.06 33.75
N PRO A 22 -30.39 -2.51 34.72
CA PRO A 22 -31.85 -2.31 34.57
C PRO A 22 -32.30 -1.21 33.59
N TYR A 23 -31.38 -0.34 33.17
CA TYR A 23 -31.68 0.78 32.25
C TYR A 23 -30.71 0.82 31.06
N TYR A 24 -30.21 -0.33 30.63
CA TYR A 24 -29.40 -0.42 29.42
C TYR A 24 -30.29 -0.26 28.19
N ILE A 25 -30.05 0.78 27.41
CA ILE A 25 -30.55 0.87 26.04
C ILE A 25 -29.45 0.21 25.19
N PRO A 26 -29.65 -1.03 24.68
CA PRO A 26 -28.64 -1.70 23.90
C PRO A 26 -28.37 -0.90 22.64
N HIS A 27 -27.27 -0.16 22.65
CA HIS A 27 -26.59 0.16 21.42
C HIS A 27 -25.82 -1.12 21.12
N GLN A 28 -26.27 -1.88 20.11
CA GLN A 28 -25.46 -2.98 19.58
C GLN A 28 -24.20 -2.35 18.99
N VAL A 29 -23.17 -2.22 19.82
CA VAL A 29 -21.85 -1.74 19.43
C VAL A 29 -21.08 -2.99 19.01
N ASN A 30 -20.89 -3.15 17.72
CA ASN A 30 -20.03 -4.21 17.21
C ASN A 30 -18.58 -3.74 17.36
N THR A 31 -17.77 -4.55 18.06
CA THR A 31 -16.34 -4.32 18.23
C THR A 31 -15.59 -5.03 17.11
N TYR A 32 -14.59 -4.36 16.54
CA TYR A 32 -13.79 -4.90 15.46
C TYR A 32 -12.30 -4.74 15.75
N GLU A 33 -11.52 -5.78 15.47
CA GLU A 33 -10.06 -5.72 15.51
C GLU A 33 -9.50 -5.59 14.09
N LEU A 34 -8.43 -4.80 13.94
CA LEU A 34 -7.72 -4.62 12.67
C LEU A 34 -6.58 -5.63 12.57
N ASN A 35 -6.65 -6.50 11.55
CA ASN A 35 -5.62 -7.50 11.25
C ASN A 35 -4.39 -6.91 10.53
N THR A 36 -4.33 -5.59 10.39
CA THR A 36 -3.27 -4.89 9.65
C THR A 36 -2.61 -3.84 10.50
N VAL A 37 -1.35 -3.54 10.19
CA VAL A 37 -0.66 -2.41 10.81
C VAL A 37 -1.33 -1.13 10.34
N THR A 38 -1.96 -0.43 11.27
CA THR A 38 -2.75 0.76 10.99
C THR A 38 -1.93 2.03 11.14
N TYR A 39 -2.31 3.06 10.38
CA TYR A 39 -1.75 4.39 10.53
C TYR A 39 -1.92 4.89 11.97
N GLY A 40 -0.91 5.59 12.48
CA GLY A 40 -0.93 6.16 13.83
C GLY A 40 -0.41 5.22 14.93
N THR A 41 -0.15 3.95 14.63
CA THR A 41 0.62 3.09 15.55
C THR A 41 2.09 3.51 15.55
N THR A 42 2.76 3.41 16.71
CA THR A 42 4.17 3.83 16.87
C THR A 42 5.12 3.07 15.95
N SER A 43 4.79 1.84 15.56
CA SER A 43 5.60 0.99 14.69
C SER A 43 5.31 1.17 13.19
N ALA A 44 4.16 1.73 12.79
CA ALA A 44 3.75 1.80 11.39
C ALA A 44 4.77 2.50 10.48
N GLN A 45 5.28 3.66 10.92
CA GLN A 45 6.25 4.45 10.13
C GLN A 45 7.55 3.68 9.90
N TYR A 46 8.03 2.96 10.92
CA TYR A 46 9.22 2.14 10.79
C TYR A 46 8.97 0.96 9.85
N LEU A 47 7.84 0.27 9.97
CA LEU A 47 7.53 -0.89 9.14
C LEU A 47 7.31 -0.50 7.67
N ALA A 48 6.64 0.62 7.39
CA ALA A 48 6.45 1.13 6.04
C ALA A 48 7.78 1.41 5.33
N THR A 49 8.78 1.92 6.05
CA THR A 49 10.11 2.23 5.48
C THR A 49 11.06 1.04 5.49
N ARG A 50 10.97 0.13 6.47
CA ARG A 50 11.86 -1.02 6.61
C ARG A 50 11.50 -2.17 5.68
N THR A 51 10.20 -2.37 5.41
CA THR A 51 9.70 -3.49 4.61
C THR A 51 10.23 -3.47 3.17
N PRO A 52 10.17 -2.34 2.42
CA PRO A 52 10.75 -2.26 1.07
C PRO A 52 12.26 -2.58 1.07
N LYS A 53 13.00 -2.09 2.07
CA LYS A 53 14.43 -2.38 2.23
C LYS A 53 14.69 -3.87 2.44
N GLN A 54 13.86 -4.54 3.23
CA GLN A 54 13.99 -5.98 3.46
C GLN A 54 13.69 -6.79 2.19
N ILE A 55 12.68 -6.38 1.40
CA ILE A 55 12.37 -7.00 0.11
C ILE A 55 13.57 -6.91 -0.85
N ILE A 56 14.27 -5.77 -0.90
CA ILE A 56 15.49 -5.63 -1.70
C ILE A 56 16.57 -6.60 -1.20
N THR A 57 16.83 -6.68 0.10
CA THR A 57 17.83 -7.60 0.66
C THR A 57 17.52 -9.05 0.29
N ASP A 58 16.26 -9.45 0.35
CA ASP A 58 15.87 -10.85 0.16
C ASP A 58 15.69 -11.25 -1.31
N LYS A 59 15.25 -10.33 -2.17
CA LYS A 59 14.81 -10.61 -3.55
C LYS A 59 15.47 -9.73 -4.62
N GLY A 60 16.13 -8.64 -4.22
CA GLY A 60 16.63 -7.58 -5.10
C GLY A 60 17.69 -8.02 -6.11
N GLY A 61 18.45 -9.09 -5.82
CA GLY A 61 19.50 -9.59 -6.73
C GLY A 61 19.00 -9.99 -8.13
N LYS A 62 17.69 -10.27 -8.30
CA LYS A 62 17.07 -10.59 -9.60
C LYS A 62 16.56 -9.36 -10.36
N PHE A 63 16.58 -8.18 -9.73
CA PHE A 63 15.91 -6.97 -10.22
C PHE A 63 16.86 -5.75 -10.17
N PRO A 64 17.88 -5.70 -11.03
CA PRO A 64 18.96 -4.71 -10.95
C PRO A 64 18.51 -3.27 -11.23
N LEU A 65 17.37 -3.05 -11.92
CA LEU A 65 16.84 -1.70 -12.13
C LEU A 65 15.92 -1.27 -10.98
N ALA A 66 15.14 -2.19 -10.42
CA ALA A 66 14.21 -1.87 -9.35
C ALA A 66 14.89 -1.71 -7.99
N ALA A 67 15.85 -2.58 -7.65
CA ALA A 67 16.47 -2.58 -6.32
C ALA A 67 17.06 -1.21 -5.91
N PRO A 68 17.85 -0.52 -6.76
CA PRO A 68 18.38 0.81 -6.42
C PRO A 68 17.28 1.85 -6.24
N VAL A 69 16.25 1.82 -7.10
CA VAL A 69 15.11 2.75 -7.04
C VAL A 69 14.32 2.56 -5.75
N VAL A 70 14.09 1.31 -5.33
CA VAL A 70 13.35 1.06 -4.08
C VAL A 70 14.13 1.53 -2.85
N GLU A 71 15.47 1.53 -2.93
CA GLU A 71 16.33 2.00 -1.84
C GLU A 71 16.30 3.53 -1.67
N THR A 72 16.16 4.28 -2.78
CA THR A 72 16.32 5.74 -2.78
C THR A 72 15.01 6.52 -2.95
N ASP A 73 14.03 5.98 -3.67
CA ASP A 73 12.90 6.74 -4.22
C ASP A 73 11.56 6.43 -3.51
N PHE A 74 11.58 5.61 -2.45
CA PHE A 74 10.42 5.36 -1.60
C PHE A 74 10.25 6.43 -0.54
N TYR A 75 9.05 7.01 -0.48
CA TYR A 75 8.59 7.84 0.62
C TYR A 75 7.40 7.16 1.30
N VAL A 76 7.67 6.53 2.46
CA VAL A 76 6.67 5.75 3.21
C VAL A 76 6.00 4.70 2.31
N ASP A 77 4.77 4.95 1.85
CA ASP A 77 3.96 4.09 0.98
C ASP A 77 4.00 4.49 -0.51
N ASP A 78 4.50 5.68 -0.84
CA ASP A 78 4.58 6.18 -2.20
C ASP A 78 5.97 5.94 -2.82
N LEU A 79 6.00 5.42 -4.05
CA LEU A 79 7.21 5.36 -4.87
C LEU A 79 7.16 6.44 -5.94
N VAL A 80 8.14 7.36 -5.93
CA VAL A 80 8.22 8.45 -6.91
C VAL A 80 9.59 8.44 -7.56
N THR A 81 9.65 7.97 -8.80
CA THR A 81 10.90 7.81 -9.55
C THR A 81 10.79 8.40 -10.95
N GLY A 82 11.93 8.73 -11.54
CA GLY A 82 12.03 9.28 -12.89
C GLY A 82 13.20 8.67 -13.66
N VAL A 83 12.99 8.43 -14.95
CA VAL A 83 14.05 7.94 -15.86
C VAL A 83 14.00 8.67 -17.19
N ASN A 84 15.15 8.76 -17.86
CA ASN A 84 15.31 9.55 -19.09
C ASN A 84 14.81 8.85 -20.37
N ASN A 85 14.44 7.57 -20.29
CA ASN A 85 14.04 6.77 -21.45
C ASN A 85 12.76 5.99 -21.15
N GLU A 86 11.78 6.11 -22.03
CA GLU A 86 10.50 5.37 -21.96
C GLU A 86 10.70 3.85 -21.89
N ALA A 87 11.62 3.29 -22.67
CA ALA A 87 11.87 1.84 -22.66
C ALA A 87 12.43 1.37 -21.31
N THR A 88 13.33 2.15 -20.72
CA THR A 88 13.87 1.89 -19.38
C THR A 88 12.77 2.03 -18.32
N ALA A 89 11.87 3.00 -18.46
CA ALA A 89 10.76 3.19 -17.54
C ALA A 89 9.81 1.98 -17.53
N VAL A 90 9.49 1.43 -18.71
CA VAL A 90 8.61 0.25 -18.85
C VAL A 90 9.26 -0.96 -18.19
N GLU A 91 10.55 -1.17 -18.42
CA GLU A 91 11.28 -2.27 -17.78
C GLU A 91 11.40 -2.08 -16.26
N LEU A 92 11.64 -0.85 -15.80
CA LEU A 92 11.69 -0.50 -14.39
C LEU A 92 10.35 -0.82 -13.69
N GLN A 93 9.23 -0.35 -14.25
CA GLN A 93 7.90 -0.67 -13.74
C GLN A 93 7.67 -2.18 -13.65
N ARG A 94 8.06 -2.93 -14.70
CA ARG A 94 7.93 -4.39 -14.73
C ARG A 94 8.76 -5.05 -13.63
N GLN A 95 9.99 -4.60 -13.40
CA GLN A 95 10.84 -5.13 -12.33
C GLN A 95 10.30 -4.78 -10.94
N LEU A 96 9.79 -3.56 -10.75
CA LEU A 96 9.17 -3.14 -9.49
C LEU A 96 7.97 -4.01 -9.14
N ILE A 97 7.04 -4.22 -10.08
CA ILE A 97 5.87 -5.08 -9.86
C ILE A 97 6.30 -6.48 -9.43
N LYS A 98 7.27 -7.08 -10.14
CA LYS A 98 7.75 -8.43 -9.83
C LYS A 98 8.54 -8.51 -8.52
N LEU A 99 9.31 -7.48 -8.18
CA LEU A 99 10.08 -7.43 -6.93
C LEU A 99 9.15 -7.41 -5.72
N PHE A 100 8.14 -6.53 -5.74
CA PHE A 100 7.16 -6.45 -4.66
C PHE A 100 6.25 -7.68 -4.60
N ASP A 101 5.84 -8.23 -5.74
CA ASP A 101 5.06 -9.47 -5.80
C ASP A 101 5.83 -10.64 -5.18
N ALA A 102 7.14 -10.74 -5.44
CA ALA A 102 8.02 -11.72 -4.79
C ALA A 102 8.20 -11.49 -3.27
N GLY A 103 7.90 -10.29 -2.79
CA GLY A 103 7.85 -9.92 -1.38
C GLY A 103 6.44 -10.02 -0.75
N GLY A 104 5.44 -10.50 -1.50
CA GLY A 104 4.06 -10.61 -1.02
C GLY A 104 3.29 -9.28 -0.99
N MET A 105 3.77 -8.26 -1.70
CA MET A 105 3.16 -6.92 -1.76
C MET A 105 2.75 -6.58 -3.19
N LYS A 106 1.62 -5.87 -3.33
CA LYS A 106 1.11 -5.46 -4.64
C LYS A 106 1.15 -3.94 -4.79
N LEU A 107 1.96 -3.45 -5.73
CA LEU A 107 1.96 -2.04 -6.12
C LEU A 107 0.71 -1.71 -6.95
N HIS A 108 0.04 -0.62 -6.62
CA HIS A 108 -1.19 -0.16 -7.28
C HIS A 108 -1.11 1.33 -7.68
N LYS A 109 -2.08 1.81 -8.47
CA LYS A 109 -2.27 3.23 -8.80
C LYS A 109 -1.08 3.90 -9.52
N TRP A 110 -0.65 3.29 -10.63
CA TRP A 110 0.49 3.77 -11.43
C TRP A 110 0.19 5.04 -12.25
N SER A 111 0.89 6.14 -11.95
CA SER A 111 0.84 7.37 -12.74
C SER A 111 2.13 7.58 -13.54
N SER A 112 2.01 8.14 -14.75
CA SER A 112 3.16 8.50 -15.59
C SER A 112 2.80 9.59 -16.59
N ASN A 113 3.78 10.40 -16.98
CA ASN A 113 3.67 11.37 -18.06
C ASN A 113 3.54 10.71 -19.45
N THR A 114 3.73 9.39 -19.54
CA THR A 114 3.76 8.66 -20.80
C THR A 114 2.66 7.61 -20.86
N ARG A 115 1.89 7.60 -21.96
CA ARG A 115 0.74 6.71 -22.13
C ARG A 115 1.08 5.22 -22.08
N ARG A 116 2.32 4.84 -22.42
CA ARG A 116 2.77 3.43 -22.36
C ARG A 116 2.88 2.87 -20.94
N LEU A 117 3.10 3.74 -19.95
CA LEU A 117 3.25 3.39 -18.54
C LEU A 117 1.98 3.68 -17.73
N GLY A 118 1.23 4.70 -18.16
CA GLY A 118 0.02 5.19 -17.50
C GLY A 118 -1.23 4.36 -17.83
N PHE A 119 -1.24 3.09 -17.43
CA PHE A 119 -2.47 2.33 -17.26
C PHE A 119 -2.84 2.28 -15.77
N CYS A 120 -3.46 3.35 -15.29
CA CYS A 120 -4.37 3.24 -14.15
C CYS A 120 -5.69 2.64 -14.63
N PHE A 121 -6.18 1.62 -13.91
CA PHE A 121 -7.54 1.13 -14.01
C PHE A 121 -8.58 2.06 -13.37
N ASP A 122 -8.16 3.22 -12.84
CA ASP A 122 -9.06 4.20 -12.28
C ASP A 122 -9.47 5.25 -13.32
N LYS A 123 -10.78 5.46 -13.41
CA LYS A 123 -11.43 6.46 -14.28
C LYS A 123 -11.09 7.92 -13.89
N ASP A 124 -10.33 8.13 -12.82
CA ASP A 124 -10.03 9.44 -12.24
C ASP A 124 -8.58 9.90 -12.49
N LYS A 125 -8.14 9.92 -13.76
CA LYS A 125 -6.83 10.48 -14.14
C LYS A 125 -6.65 11.96 -13.76
N GLU A 126 -7.73 12.70 -13.49
CA GLU A 126 -7.65 14.15 -13.24
C GLU A 126 -7.19 14.52 -11.82
N ASN A 127 -7.14 13.58 -10.86
CA ASN A 127 -6.90 13.85 -9.44
C ASN A 127 -5.80 13.00 -8.79
N ILE A 128 -4.80 12.54 -9.53
CA ILE A 128 -3.63 11.89 -8.90
C ILE A 128 -2.78 13.00 -8.24
N LYS A 129 -2.91 13.09 -6.92
CA LYS A 129 -2.09 13.94 -6.07
C LYS A 129 -1.10 13.06 -5.33
N THR A 130 0.18 13.36 -5.44
CA THR A 130 1.26 12.69 -4.71
C THR A 130 1.87 13.72 -3.78
N LEU A 131 1.83 13.47 -2.47
CA LEU A 131 2.30 14.43 -1.44
C LEU A 131 1.63 15.82 -1.56
N GLY A 132 0.38 15.87 -2.00
CA GLY A 132 -0.36 17.13 -2.22
C GLY A 132 -0.04 17.86 -3.54
N LEU A 133 0.87 17.34 -4.36
CA LEU A 133 1.23 17.90 -5.67
C LEU A 133 0.49 17.17 -6.79
N LYS A 134 -0.03 17.93 -7.76
CA LYS A 134 -0.61 17.35 -8.97
C LYS A 134 0.50 16.96 -9.93
N TRP A 135 0.49 15.71 -10.37
CA TRP A 135 1.41 15.23 -11.38
C TRP A 135 0.94 15.71 -12.77
N ASN A 136 1.76 16.50 -13.46
CA ASN A 136 1.48 17.07 -14.81
C ASN A 136 2.22 16.28 -15.89
#